data_AF-A0A7D9E1N0-F1
#
_entry.id   AF-A0A7D9E1N0-F1
#
_cell.length_a   1.000
_cell.length_b   1.000
_cell.length_c   1.000
_cell.angle_alpha   90.00
_cell.angle_beta   90.00
_cell.angle_gamma   90.00
#
_symmetry.space_group_name_H-M   'P 1'
#
loop_
_entity.id
_entity.type
_entity.pdbx_description
1 polymer ?
#
loop_
_entity_poly.entity_id
_entity_poly.type
_entity_poly.pdbx_seq_one_letter_code
_entity_poly.pdbx_strand_id
1 'polypeptide(L)'
;MKLYTDKYNPFTLRVLVADRLAGTAVGVQHVQKDEAVKRFPFLKEPKLPFLEVEHNRHIFSPNAICRYLLSCDASKKFTSDLNNLSIGDHWLEWDVLHLQPSVFSFLVASFSPGSSGEANLVTECLAYLESALKPGAKYIVGDELSLTDVVVWGTLYPLLVQQSHQKGLDLNAKYSKVMAWFNNLMQKDEFSSISQIITEGKGPESFKDALVAYQLVNPVASTRKDSNKSEAIADNAESDEISYKKSQVNEQEVNDSVTAWNTQKVPKRRVLEHPILPKDGEKNILITSALPYVNNVPHLGNIIGCVLSADVFAR
;
A
#
# COMPACT_ATOMS: atom_id res chain seq x y z
N MET A 1 -19.81 0.93 10.38
CA MET A 1 -18.38 0.55 10.29
C MET A 1 -17.60 1.18 11.43
N LYS A 2 -16.52 0.54 11.90
CA LYS A 2 -15.65 1.06 12.97
C LYS A 2 -14.19 1.02 12.53
N LEU A 3 -13.49 2.14 12.64
CA LEU A 3 -12.06 2.22 12.38
C LEU A 3 -11.30 2.11 13.68
N TYR A 4 -10.42 1.12 13.81
CA TYR A 4 -9.51 1.00 14.94
C TYR A 4 -8.14 1.52 14.53
N THR A 5 -7.62 2.48 15.28
CA THR A 5 -6.33 3.12 15.00
C THR A 5 -5.66 3.54 16.30
N ASP A 6 -4.35 3.61 16.33
CA ASP A 6 -3.58 4.27 17.39
C ASP A 6 -3.62 5.79 17.23
N LYS A 7 -3.24 6.49 18.30
CA LYS A 7 -3.20 7.95 18.31
C LYS A 7 -2.04 8.44 17.44
N TYR A 8 -2.27 9.48 16.66
CA TYR A 8 -1.30 10.06 15.73
C TYR A 8 -0.72 9.02 14.75
N ASN A 9 -1.57 8.17 14.17
CA ASN A 9 -1.15 7.32 13.07
C ASN A 9 -1.26 8.10 11.74
N PRO A 10 -0.19 8.23 10.95
CA PRO A 10 -0.23 8.98 9.69
C PRO A 10 -1.14 8.34 8.65
N PHE A 11 -1.36 7.02 8.68
CA PHE A 11 -2.31 6.35 7.78
C PHE A 11 -3.77 6.70 8.07
N THR A 12 -4.10 7.21 9.27
CA THR A 12 -5.44 7.68 9.59
C THR A 12 -5.83 8.90 8.74
N LEU A 13 -4.86 9.70 8.27
CA LEU A 13 -5.10 10.88 7.42
C LEU A 13 -5.88 10.50 6.16
N ARG A 14 -5.30 9.59 5.35
CA ARG A 14 -5.92 9.15 4.09
C ARG A 14 -7.27 8.46 4.32
N VAL A 15 -7.40 7.70 5.41
CA VAL A 15 -8.63 6.96 5.71
C VAL A 15 -9.78 7.91 6.07
N LEU A 16 -9.55 8.90 6.94
CA LEU A 16 -10.61 9.81 7.35
C LEU A 16 -10.96 10.84 6.28
N VAL A 17 -10.01 11.22 5.41
CA VAL A 17 -10.34 11.99 4.20
C VAL A 17 -11.24 11.16 3.28
N ALA A 18 -10.89 9.88 3.03
CA ALA A 18 -11.72 9.00 2.22
C ALA A 18 -13.13 8.80 2.82
N ASP A 19 -13.24 8.61 4.15
CA ASP A 19 -14.52 8.51 4.87
C ASP A 19 -15.39 9.77 4.67
N ARG A 20 -14.79 10.95 4.78
CA ARG A 20 -15.51 12.21 4.62
C ARG A 20 -15.99 12.43 3.19
N LEU A 21 -15.14 12.14 2.20
CA LEU A 21 -15.51 12.24 0.78
C LEU A 21 -16.65 11.26 0.45
N ALA A 22 -16.56 10.03 0.97
CA ALA A 22 -17.61 9.02 0.81
C ALA A 22 -18.91 9.41 1.55
N GLY A 23 -18.80 10.06 2.71
CA GLY A 23 -19.95 10.35 3.59
C GLY A 23 -20.40 9.12 4.38
N THR A 24 -19.49 8.17 4.62
CA THR A 24 -19.79 6.89 5.29
C THR A 24 -19.89 6.99 6.81
N ALA A 25 -19.38 8.08 7.41
CA ALA A 25 -19.43 8.38 8.84
C ALA A 25 -18.88 7.24 9.73
N VAL A 26 -17.66 6.78 9.43
CA VAL A 26 -17.02 5.69 10.16
C VAL A 26 -16.70 6.13 11.60
N GLY A 27 -17.12 5.32 12.58
CA GLY A 27 -16.78 5.56 13.99
C GLY A 27 -15.32 5.24 14.28
N VAL A 28 -14.53 6.23 14.71
CA VAL A 28 -13.11 6.05 15.07
C VAL A 28 -12.99 5.56 16.50
N GLN A 29 -12.14 4.56 16.73
CA GLN A 29 -11.84 3.96 18.02
C GLN A 29 -10.33 3.95 18.23
N HIS A 30 -9.86 4.73 19.20
CA HIS A 30 -8.45 4.72 19.56
C HIS A 30 -8.13 3.51 20.42
N VAL A 31 -7.19 2.69 19.97
CA VAL A 31 -6.73 1.48 20.68
C VAL A 31 -5.22 1.49 20.79
N GLN A 32 -4.71 1.05 21.94
CA GLN A 32 -3.28 0.77 22.07
C GLN A 32 -2.95 -0.59 21.44
N LYS A 33 -1.70 -0.79 21.02
CA LYS A 33 -1.27 -2.01 20.33
C LYS A 33 -1.55 -3.28 21.16
N ASP A 34 -1.25 -3.25 22.46
CA ASP A 34 -1.49 -4.38 23.37
C ASP A 34 -2.98 -4.68 23.58
N GLU A 35 -3.82 -3.64 23.59
CA GLU A 35 -5.26 -3.79 23.66
C GLU A 35 -5.82 -4.38 22.36
N ALA A 36 -5.30 -3.93 21.21
CA ALA A 36 -5.68 -4.46 19.91
C ALA A 36 -5.33 -5.96 19.78
N VAL A 37 -4.17 -6.40 20.29
CA VAL A 37 -3.79 -7.83 20.30
C VAL A 37 -4.81 -8.65 21.10
N LYS A 38 -5.21 -8.15 22.29
CA LYS A 38 -6.20 -8.83 23.14
C LYS A 38 -7.59 -8.85 22.53
N ARG A 39 -8.00 -7.76 21.89
CA ARG A 39 -9.33 -7.57 21.33
C ARG A 39 -9.52 -8.27 19.98
N PHE A 40 -8.44 -8.45 19.22
CA PHE A 40 -8.45 -9.06 17.89
C PHE A 40 -7.41 -10.20 17.78
N PRO A 41 -7.59 -11.31 18.52
CA PRO A 41 -6.61 -12.39 18.60
C PRO A 41 -6.34 -13.11 17.27
N PHE A 42 -7.22 -12.95 16.27
CA PHE A 42 -6.99 -13.44 14.91
C PHE A 42 -5.90 -12.65 14.17
N LEU A 43 -5.56 -11.44 14.62
CA LEU A 43 -4.41 -10.66 14.16
C LEU A 43 -3.25 -10.94 15.13
N LYS A 44 -2.42 -11.95 14.82
CA LYS A 44 -1.22 -12.27 15.63
C LYS A 44 -0.34 -11.03 15.87
N GLU A 45 -0.32 -10.12 14.90
CA GLU A 45 0.25 -8.78 15.02
C GLU A 45 -0.73 -7.76 14.41
N PRO A 46 -1.53 -7.03 15.21
CA PRO A 46 -2.48 -6.07 14.67
C PRO A 46 -1.73 -4.90 14.03
N LYS A 47 -1.82 -4.81 12.70
CA LYS A 47 -1.42 -3.63 11.94
C LYS A 47 -2.57 -2.62 12.00
N LEU A 48 -2.33 -1.51 12.69
CA LEU A 48 -3.23 -0.37 12.75
C LEU A 48 -2.87 0.62 11.62
N PRO A 49 -3.85 1.29 11.00
CA PRO A 49 -5.29 1.17 11.24
C PRO A 49 -5.92 -0.04 10.53
N PHE A 50 -7.03 -0.54 11.05
CA PHE A 50 -7.91 -1.46 10.33
C PHE A 50 -9.39 -1.11 10.50
N LEU A 51 -10.19 -1.42 9.49
CA LEU A 51 -11.63 -1.18 9.45
C LEU A 51 -12.39 -2.46 9.75
N GLU A 52 -13.28 -2.43 10.74
CA GLU A 52 -14.36 -3.41 10.90
C GLU A 52 -15.58 -2.95 10.11
N VAL A 53 -15.82 -3.63 8.99
CA VAL A 53 -16.94 -3.35 8.10
C VAL A 53 -18.23 -3.87 8.74
N GLU A 54 -18.19 -5.13 9.18
CA GLU A 54 -19.24 -5.86 9.88
C GLU A 54 -18.59 -6.84 10.88
N HIS A 55 -19.41 -7.52 11.69
CA HIS A 55 -18.91 -8.50 12.66
C HIS A 55 -18.03 -9.56 11.96
N ASN A 56 -16.78 -9.72 12.42
CA ASN A 56 -15.74 -10.59 11.85
C ASN A 56 -15.35 -10.31 10.38
N ARG A 57 -15.67 -9.12 9.83
CA ARG A 57 -15.20 -8.66 8.52
C ARG A 57 -14.31 -7.44 8.67
N HIS A 58 -13.02 -7.63 8.39
CA HIS A 58 -12.00 -6.63 8.62
C HIS A 58 -11.18 -6.33 7.36
N ILE A 59 -10.76 -5.07 7.20
CA ILE A 59 -9.81 -4.63 6.17
C ILE A 59 -8.64 -3.96 6.88
N PHE A 60 -7.43 -4.49 6.70
CA PHE A 60 -6.23 -4.05 7.44
C PHE A 60 -5.25 -3.21 6.61
N SER A 61 -5.46 -3.11 5.30
CA SER A 61 -4.63 -2.25 4.45
C SER A 61 -5.23 -0.85 4.36
N PRO A 62 -4.51 0.22 4.74
CA PRO A 62 -5.02 1.59 4.65
C PRO A 62 -5.52 1.97 3.26
N ASN A 63 -4.79 1.61 2.20
CA ASN A 63 -5.19 1.89 0.83
C ASN A 63 -6.45 1.10 0.42
N ALA A 64 -6.60 -0.15 0.90
CA ALA A 64 -7.82 -0.94 0.69
C ALA A 64 -9.01 -0.39 1.46
N ILE A 65 -8.81 0.13 2.68
CA ILE A 65 -9.84 0.82 3.46
C ILE A 65 -10.35 2.03 2.67
N CYS A 66 -9.45 2.89 2.19
CA CYS A 66 -9.83 4.06 1.38
C CYS A 66 -10.64 3.65 0.14
N ARG A 67 -10.18 2.62 -0.60
CA ARG A 67 -10.91 2.10 -1.77
C ARG A 67 -12.30 1.59 -1.41
N TYR A 68 -12.42 0.88 -0.29
CA TYR A 68 -13.70 0.35 0.16
C TYR A 68 -14.67 1.48 0.53
N LEU A 69 -14.22 2.47 1.30
CA LEU A 69 -15.07 3.60 1.71
C LEU A 69 -15.56 4.41 0.49
N LEU A 70 -14.65 4.75 -0.43
CA LEU A 70 -15.01 5.49 -1.65
C LEU A 70 -15.92 4.71 -2.61
N SER A 71 -16.02 3.39 -2.48
CA SER A 71 -16.92 2.56 -3.30
C SER A 71 -18.28 2.25 -2.64
N CYS A 72 -18.47 2.63 -1.37
CA CYS A 72 -19.73 2.40 -0.66
C CYS A 72 -20.90 3.23 -1.22
N ASP A 73 -20.63 4.42 -1.75
CA ASP A 73 -21.64 5.28 -2.35
C ASP A 73 -21.64 5.14 -3.87
N ALA A 74 -22.58 4.36 -4.40
CA ALA A 74 -22.74 4.15 -5.84
C ALA A 74 -23.09 5.43 -6.63
N SER A 75 -23.53 6.50 -5.95
CA SER A 75 -23.80 7.81 -6.56
C SER A 75 -22.55 8.68 -6.70
N LYS A 76 -21.51 8.41 -5.90
CA LYS A 76 -20.20 9.09 -5.92
C LYS A 76 -19.13 8.17 -6.50
N LYS A 77 -19.33 7.69 -7.74
CA LYS A 77 -18.33 6.85 -8.40
C LYS A 77 -17.01 7.62 -8.57
N PHE A 78 -16.05 7.36 -7.70
CA PHE A 78 -14.66 7.72 -7.89
C PHE A 78 -14.13 6.92 -9.10
N THR A 79 -14.21 7.54 -10.28
CA THR A 79 -13.90 7.06 -11.65
C THR A 79 -14.64 5.79 -12.14
N SER A 80 -15.37 5.93 -13.24
CA SER A 80 -15.89 4.79 -14.04
C SER A 80 -15.00 4.42 -15.22
N ASP A 81 -13.93 5.18 -15.49
CA ASP A 81 -12.99 4.90 -16.56
C ASP A 81 -11.94 3.87 -16.12
N LEU A 82 -11.92 2.74 -16.82
CA LEU A 82 -11.00 1.63 -16.56
C LEU A 82 -9.53 2.02 -16.77
N ASN A 83 -9.24 2.96 -17.68
CA ASN A 83 -7.86 3.42 -17.91
C ASN A 83 -7.36 4.25 -16.73
N ASN A 84 -8.19 5.15 -16.21
CA ASN A 84 -7.84 5.91 -15.01
C ASN A 84 -7.73 5.00 -13.78
N LEU A 85 -8.53 3.93 -13.70
CA LEU A 85 -8.43 2.96 -12.61
C LEU A 85 -7.09 2.21 -12.63
N SER A 86 -6.63 1.75 -13.80
CA SER A 86 -5.35 1.03 -13.92
C SER A 86 -4.15 1.94 -13.65
N ILE A 87 -4.18 3.19 -14.13
CA ILE A 87 -3.18 4.20 -13.80
C ILE A 87 -3.21 4.50 -12.29
N GLY A 88 -4.40 4.59 -11.70
CA GLY A 88 -4.55 4.77 -10.26
C GLY A 88 -3.94 3.64 -9.45
N ASP A 89 -4.15 2.38 -9.86
CA ASP A 89 -3.55 1.19 -9.23
C ASP A 89 -2.02 1.23 -9.27
N HIS A 90 -1.43 1.62 -10.41
CA HIS A 90 0.02 1.84 -10.53
C HIS A 90 0.54 2.83 -9.49
N TRP A 91 -0.14 3.97 -9.30
CA TRP A 91 0.26 4.94 -8.27
C TRP A 91 0.12 4.42 -6.84
N LEU A 92 -0.91 3.61 -6.58
CA LEU A 92 -1.12 3.01 -5.26
C LEU A 92 -0.05 1.98 -4.92
N GLU A 93 0.41 1.21 -5.91
CA GLU A 93 1.55 0.30 -5.78
C GLU A 93 2.85 1.08 -5.58
N TRP A 94 3.10 2.09 -6.41
CA TRP A 94 4.28 2.96 -6.30
C TRP A 94 4.36 3.68 -4.95
N ASP A 95 3.22 4.13 -4.41
CA ASP A 95 3.15 4.74 -3.07
C ASP A 95 3.67 3.79 -1.99
N VAL A 96 3.25 2.52 -2.04
CA VAL A 96 3.64 1.51 -1.04
C VAL A 96 5.09 1.07 -1.20
N LEU A 97 5.56 0.89 -2.45
CA LEU A 97 6.88 0.33 -2.73
C LEU A 97 8.01 1.37 -2.68
N HIS A 98 7.73 2.62 -3.01
CA HIS A 98 8.76 3.65 -3.18
C HIS A 98 8.52 4.87 -2.29
N LEU A 99 7.34 5.50 -2.40
CA LEU A 99 7.11 6.78 -1.74
C LEU A 99 7.07 6.65 -0.21
N GLN A 100 6.26 5.75 0.33
CA GLN A 100 6.11 5.55 1.78
C GLN A 100 7.43 5.18 2.45
N PRO A 101 8.18 4.14 2.00
CA PRO A 101 9.48 3.82 2.59
C PRO A 101 10.43 5.02 2.58
N SER A 102 10.51 5.73 1.45
CA SER A 102 11.45 6.85 1.28
C SER A 102 11.09 8.04 2.18
N VAL A 103 9.83 8.48 2.15
CA VAL A 103 9.35 9.62 2.92
C VAL A 103 9.39 9.32 4.41
N PHE A 104 8.93 8.14 4.83
CA PHE A 104 8.92 7.79 6.25
C PHE A 104 10.33 7.56 6.77
N SER A 105 11.25 7.00 5.96
CA SER A 105 12.69 6.93 6.25
C SER A 105 13.26 8.29 6.62
N PHE A 106 13.08 9.25 5.72
CA PHE A 106 13.56 10.61 5.86
C PHE A 106 12.96 11.34 7.08
N LEU A 107 11.65 11.20 7.32
CA LEU A 107 10.98 11.86 8.43
C LEU A 107 11.49 11.40 9.79
N VAL A 108 11.67 10.10 10.02
CA VAL A 108 12.21 9.60 11.30
C VAL A 108 13.64 10.09 11.54
N ALA A 109 14.46 10.12 10.50
CA ALA A 109 15.80 10.68 10.60
C ALA A 109 15.74 12.18 10.95
N SER A 110 14.82 12.93 10.33
CA SER A 110 14.63 14.37 10.61
C SER A 110 14.18 14.67 12.05
N PHE A 111 13.47 13.74 12.69
CA PHE A 111 13.06 13.87 14.10
C PHE A 111 14.19 13.61 15.10
N SER A 112 15.35 13.14 14.63
CA SER A 112 16.51 12.79 15.46
C SER A 112 17.57 13.90 15.38
N PRO A 113 17.97 14.51 16.52
CA PRO A 113 18.98 15.56 16.52
C PRO A 113 20.31 15.08 15.92
N GLY A 114 20.82 15.78 14.91
CA GLY A 114 22.13 15.50 14.30
C GLY A 114 22.13 14.48 13.15
N SER A 115 20.97 13.94 12.75
CA SER A 115 20.84 13.12 11.55
C SER A 115 20.08 13.90 10.47
N SER A 116 20.74 14.24 9.36
CA SER A 116 20.03 14.62 8.14
C SER A 116 19.68 13.34 7.40
N GLY A 117 18.40 12.97 7.38
CA GLY A 117 17.94 11.81 6.60
C GLY A 117 18.42 11.87 5.16
N GLU A 118 18.74 10.72 4.57
CA GLU A 118 19.19 10.66 3.18
C GLU A 118 18.04 11.09 2.25
N ALA A 119 18.14 12.32 1.74
CA ALA A 119 17.09 12.94 0.94
C ALA A 119 16.99 12.36 -0.49
N ASN A 120 18.00 11.62 -0.95
CA ASN A 120 18.11 11.15 -2.33
C ASN A 120 16.84 10.42 -2.81
N LEU A 121 16.40 9.40 -2.06
CA LEU A 121 15.22 8.61 -2.41
C LEU A 121 13.92 9.44 -2.39
N VAL A 122 13.81 10.37 -1.44
CA VAL A 122 12.67 11.30 -1.37
C VAL A 122 12.67 12.23 -2.58
N THR A 123 13.83 12.78 -2.95
CA THR A 123 13.94 13.66 -4.12
C THR A 123 13.69 12.93 -5.43
N GLU A 124 14.09 11.66 -5.56
CA GLU A 124 13.76 10.82 -6.72
C GLU A 124 12.24 10.59 -6.81
N CYS A 125 11.58 10.28 -5.69
CA CYS A 125 10.13 10.11 -5.67
C CYS A 125 9.38 11.41 -6.00
N LEU A 126 9.84 12.54 -5.47
CA LEU A 126 9.28 13.86 -5.76
C LEU A 126 9.50 14.26 -7.22
N ALA A 127 10.68 13.98 -7.78
CA ALA A 127 10.97 14.22 -9.19
C ALA A 127 10.09 13.37 -10.12
N TYR A 128 9.85 12.10 -9.75
CA TYR A 128 8.93 11.23 -10.48
C TYR A 128 7.50 11.79 -10.48
N LEU A 129 6.96 12.15 -9.31
CA LEU A 129 5.63 12.76 -9.19
C LEU A 129 5.54 14.10 -9.93
N GLU A 130 6.56 14.96 -9.80
CA GLU A 130 6.66 16.23 -10.52
C GLU A 130 6.64 15.99 -12.03
N SER A 131 7.39 15.01 -12.56
CA SER A 131 7.41 14.71 -13.99
C SER A 131 6.07 14.24 -14.52
N ALA A 132 5.29 13.52 -13.71
CA ALA A 132 4.01 12.96 -14.12
C ALA A 132 2.86 13.98 -14.09
N LEU A 133 2.92 14.99 -13.21
CA LEU A 133 1.89 16.04 -13.14
C LEU A 133 1.96 16.95 -14.37
N LYS A 134 0.82 17.15 -15.05
CA LYS A 134 0.70 18.14 -16.12
C LYS A 134 0.76 19.56 -15.53
N PRO A 135 1.27 20.57 -16.26
CA PRO A 135 1.22 21.96 -15.82
C PRO A 135 -0.23 22.39 -15.52
N GLY A 136 -0.49 22.89 -14.31
CA GLY A 136 -1.83 23.30 -13.87
C GLY A 136 -2.79 22.15 -13.51
N ALA A 137 -2.31 20.89 -13.48
CA ALA A 137 -3.12 19.76 -13.04
C ALA A 137 -3.55 19.94 -11.57
N LYS A 138 -4.84 19.70 -11.31
CA LYS A 138 -5.41 19.71 -9.95
C LYS A 138 -5.31 18.35 -9.26
N TYR A 139 -5.17 17.28 -10.03
CA TYR A 139 -5.20 15.89 -9.58
C TYR A 139 -4.14 15.07 -10.31
N ILE A 140 -3.74 13.93 -9.72
CA ILE A 140 -2.69 13.05 -10.28
C ILE A 140 -3.21 12.28 -11.50
N VAL A 141 -4.46 11.79 -11.43
CA VAL A 141 -5.08 10.99 -12.49
C VAL A 141 -6.40 11.62 -12.91
N GLY A 142 -6.55 11.87 -14.21
CA GLY A 142 -7.77 12.50 -14.76
C GLY A 142 -7.96 13.96 -14.31
N ASP A 143 -9.22 14.42 -14.42
CA ASP A 143 -9.61 15.81 -14.13
C ASP A 143 -10.43 15.95 -12.84
N GLU A 144 -10.64 14.85 -12.11
CA GLU A 144 -11.41 14.79 -10.87
C GLU A 144 -10.59 14.21 -9.72
N LEU A 145 -11.01 14.52 -8.49
CA LEU A 145 -10.36 14.00 -7.28
C LEU A 145 -10.49 12.48 -7.25
N SER A 146 -9.37 11.78 -7.08
CA SER A 146 -9.31 10.32 -7.13
C SER A 146 -8.79 9.71 -5.82
N LEU A 147 -8.90 8.39 -5.69
CA LEU A 147 -8.26 7.63 -4.60
C LEU A 147 -6.74 7.87 -4.56
N THR A 148 -6.11 8.03 -5.72
CA THR A 148 -4.67 8.27 -5.86
C THR A 148 -4.26 9.55 -5.15
N ASP A 149 -5.03 10.63 -5.33
CA ASP A 149 -4.75 11.91 -4.66
C ASP A 149 -4.79 11.78 -3.14
N VAL A 150 -5.82 11.09 -2.61
CA VAL A 150 -6.00 10.87 -1.17
C VAL A 150 -4.85 10.07 -0.57
N VAL A 151 -4.42 9.01 -1.25
CA VAL A 151 -3.34 8.12 -0.82
C VAL A 151 -2.00 8.84 -0.82
N VAL A 152 -1.62 9.43 -1.96
CA VAL A 152 -0.33 10.12 -2.12
C VAL A 152 -0.26 11.35 -1.21
N TRP A 153 -1.36 12.09 -1.05
CA TRP A 153 -1.44 13.20 -0.09
C TRP A 153 -1.20 12.72 1.34
N GLY A 154 -1.82 11.61 1.75
CA GLY A 154 -1.65 11.08 3.10
C GLY A 154 -0.21 10.69 3.41
N THR A 155 0.55 10.19 2.42
CA THR A 155 1.98 9.90 2.57
C THR A 155 2.82 11.18 2.63
N LEU A 156 2.53 12.16 1.78
CA LEU A 156 3.33 13.38 1.63
C LEU A 156 3.00 14.47 2.66
N TYR A 157 1.82 14.47 3.27
CA TYR A 157 1.37 15.52 4.19
C TYR A 157 2.40 15.86 5.29
N PRO A 158 2.98 14.88 6.02
CA PRO A 158 3.93 15.19 7.08
C PRO A 158 5.20 15.89 6.57
N LEU A 159 5.61 15.58 5.33
CA LEU A 159 6.78 16.17 4.68
C LEU A 159 6.48 17.58 4.16
N LEU A 160 5.38 17.73 3.41
CA LEU A 160 5.11 18.96 2.64
C LEU A 160 4.59 20.12 3.50
N VAL A 161 3.99 19.86 4.66
CA VAL A 161 3.54 20.93 5.58
C VAL A 161 4.70 21.60 6.33
N GLN A 162 5.81 20.89 6.56
CA GLN A 162 6.90 21.41 7.38
C GLN A 162 7.78 22.40 6.61
N GLN A 163 7.84 23.66 7.08
CA GLN A 163 8.63 24.71 6.44
C GLN A 163 10.13 24.41 6.39
N SER A 164 10.66 23.69 7.40
CA SER A 164 12.05 23.22 7.42
C SER A 164 12.36 22.34 6.22
N HIS A 165 11.47 21.39 5.91
CA HIS A 165 11.60 20.48 4.76
C HIS A 165 11.35 21.19 3.43
N GLN A 166 10.39 22.12 3.37
CA GLN A 166 10.18 22.94 2.18
C GLN A 166 11.43 23.71 1.76
N LYS A 167 12.16 24.28 2.74
CA LYS A 167 13.42 24.98 2.49
C LYS A 167 14.57 24.00 2.21
N GLY A 168 14.71 22.95 3.04
CA GLY A 168 15.83 22.01 2.93
C GLY A 168 15.85 21.19 1.64
N LEU A 169 14.68 20.94 1.03
CA LEU A 169 14.53 20.20 -0.22
C LEU A 169 14.23 21.10 -1.43
N ASP A 170 14.24 22.42 -1.26
CA ASP A 170 13.87 23.42 -2.28
C ASP A 170 12.52 23.14 -2.95
N LEU A 171 11.51 22.69 -2.18
CA LEU A 171 10.27 22.13 -2.73
C LEU A 171 9.53 23.10 -3.65
N ASN A 172 9.48 24.38 -3.27
CA ASN A 172 8.79 25.42 -4.05
C ASN A 172 9.49 25.74 -5.38
N ALA A 173 10.81 25.53 -5.48
CA ALA A 173 11.57 25.82 -6.68
C ALA A 173 11.70 24.60 -7.61
N LYS A 174 11.99 23.41 -7.04
CA LYS A 174 12.23 22.18 -7.81
C LYS A 174 10.94 21.41 -8.14
N TYR A 175 9.94 21.46 -7.26
CA TYR A 175 8.73 20.63 -7.35
C TYR A 175 7.46 21.50 -7.31
N SER A 176 7.44 22.52 -8.17
CA SER A 176 6.38 23.53 -8.20
C SER A 176 4.99 22.94 -8.51
N LYS A 177 4.91 21.91 -9.38
CA LYS A 177 3.64 21.26 -9.72
C LYS A 177 3.13 20.41 -8.56
N VAL A 178 4.02 19.67 -7.89
CA VAL A 178 3.69 18.93 -6.66
C VAL A 178 3.17 19.88 -5.58
N MET A 179 3.85 21.01 -5.34
CA MET A 179 3.41 21.98 -4.34
C MET A 179 2.06 22.63 -4.73
N ALA A 180 1.84 22.94 -6.02
CA ALA A 180 0.56 23.46 -6.49
C ALA A 180 -0.59 22.45 -6.31
N TRP A 181 -0.37 21.18 -6.65
CA TRP A 181 -1.31 20.08 -6.42
C TRP A 181 -1.62 19.91 -4.91
N PHE A 182 -0.58 19.84 -4.08
CA PHE A 182 -0.74 19.69 -2.64
C PHE A 182 -1.53 20.85 -2.01
N ASN A 183 -1.19 22.09 -2.39
CA ASN A 183 -1.90 23.28 -1.92
C ASN A 183 -3.35 23.31 -2.40
N ASN A 184 -3.64 22.83 -3.61
CA ASN A 184 -5.02 22.70 -4.09
C ASN A 184 -5.84 21.74 -3.21
N LEU A 185 -5.28 20.60 -2.82
CA LEU A 185 -5.95 19.67 -1.91
C LEU A 185 -6.14 20.28 -0.52
N MET A 186 -5.14 20.98 0.01
CA MET A 186 -5.22 21.63 1.32
C MET A 186 -6.21 22.80 1.39
N GLN A 187 -6.67 23.36 0.25
CA GLN A 187 -7.75 24.35 0.22
C GLN A 187 -9.13 23.74 0.46
N LYS A 188 -9.28 22.42 0.27
CA LYS A 188 -10.53 21.70 0.53
C LYS A 188 -10.66 21.44 2.04
N ASP A 189 -11.86 21.63 2.59
CA ASP A 189 -12.12 21.46 4.03
C ASP A 189 -11.81 20.04 4.49
N GLU A 190 -12.07 19.05 3.65
CA GLU A 190 -11.90 17.64 3.96
C GLU A 190 -10.46 17.29 4.32
N PHE A 191 -9.49 17.92 3.66
CA PHE A 191 -8.06 17.68 3.88
C PHE A 191 -7.51 18.52 5.04
N SER A 192 -7.86 19.81 5.08
CA SER A 192 -7.32 20.74 6.08
C SER A 192 -7.86 20.46 7.48
N SER A 193 -9.15 20.23 7.64
CA SER A 193 -9.73 19.96 8.97
C SER A 193 -9.38 18.57 9.50
N ILE A 194 -9.33 17.52 8.66
CA ILE A 194 -8.92 16.17 9.09
C ILE A 194 -7.47 16.17 9.56
N SER A 195 -6.59 16.85 8.84
CA SER A 195 -5.18 16.93 9.23
C SER A 195 -4.98 17.69 10.54
N GLN A 196 -5.78 18.73 10.82
CA GLN A 196 -5.81 19.40 12.11
C GLN A 196 -6.35 18.50 13.23
N ILE A 197 -7.44 17.77 12.99
CA ILE A 197 -8.06 16.84 13.96
C ILE A 197 -7.06 15.75 14.35
N ILE A 198 -6.42 15.10 13.38
CA ILE A 198 -5.51 13.97 13.64
C ILE A 198 -4.23 14.44 14.36
N THR A 199 -3.72 15.61 14.00
CA THR A 199 -2.49 16.16 14.62
C THR A 199 -2.77 16.90 15.92
N GLU A 200 -4.04 17.07 16.31
CA GLU A 200 -4.48 17.89 17.45
C GLU A 200 -3.84 19.30 17.47
N GLY A 201 -3.59 19.87 16.29
CA GLY A 201 -2.91 21.16 16.12
C GLY A 201 -1.40 21.15 16.40
N LYS A 202 -0.80 20.01 16.78
CA LYS A 202 0.65 19.86 17.02
C LYS A 202 1.47 19.73 15.72
N GLY A 203 0.78 19.55 14.59
CA GLY A 203 1.40 19.36 13.29
C GLY A 203 2.09 18.00 13.13
N PRO A 204 2.91 17.84 12.09
CA PRO A 204 3.49 16.55 11.68
C PRO A 204 4.41 15.87 12.71
N GLU A 205 4.97 16.63 13.66
CA GLU A 205 5.79 16.09 14.76
C GLU A 205 5.02 15.08 15.62
N SER A 206 3.68 15.20 15.67
CA SER A 206 2.83 14.23 16.37
C SER A 206 2.96 12.80 15.83
N PHE A 207 3.39 12.62 14.59
CA PHE A 207 3.54 11.30 13.96
C PHE A 207 4.85 10.59 14.30
N LYS A 208 5.78 11.22 15.06
CA LYS A 208 7.12 10.71 15.32
C LYS A 208 7.11 9.26 15.83
N ASP A 209 6.38 8.99 16.90
CA ASP A 209 6.39 7.67 17.55
C ASP A 209 5.80 6.59 16.63
N ALA A 210 4.72 6.93 15.91
CA ALA A 210 4.09 6.02 14.94
C ALA A 210 5.01 5.70 13.75
N LEU A 211 5.74 6.70 13.24
CA LEU A 211 6.68 6.53 12.14
C LEU A 211 7.93 5.73 12.54
N VAL A 212 8.44 5.95 13.76
CA VAL A 212 9.53 5.13 14.32
C VAL A 212 9.07 3.67 14.44
N ALA A 213 7.88 3.43 14.98
CA ALA A 213 7.33 2.08 15.08
C ALA A 213 7.13 1.42 13.71
N TYR A 214 6.72 2.19 12.70
CA TYR A 214 6.58 1.69 11.32
C TYR A 214 7.91 1.23 10.72
N GLN A 215 8.99 1.98 10.91
CA GLN A 215 10.31 1.63 10.38
C GLN A 215 10.92 0.38 11.00
N LEU A 216 10.67 0.14 12.29
CA LEU A 216 11.16 -1.07 12.96
C LEU A 216 10.62 -2.36 12.31
N VAL A 217 9.45 -2.28 11.66
CA VAL A 217 8.79 -3.40 10.98
C VAL A 217 9.02 -3.37 9.46
N ASN A 218 9.33 -2.20 8.90
CA ASN A 218 9.58 -2.00 7.47
C ASN A 218 10.92 -1.26 7.27
N PRO A 219 12.06 -1.93 7.49
CA PRO A 219 13.36 -1.30 7.30
C PRO A 219 13.57 -0.99 5.81
N VAL A 220 14.00 0.24 5.51
CA VAL A 220 14.46 0.57 4.17
C VAL A 220 15.81 -0.10 3.97
N ALA A 221 15.92 -0.97 2.96
CA ALA A 221 17.20 -1.51 2.54
C ALA A 221 18.08 -0.34 2.08
N SER A 222 19.02 0.09 2.94
CA SER A 222 20.05 1.05 2.54
C SER A 222 20.97 0.35 1.54
N THR A 223 20.71 0.55 0.26
CA THR A 223 21.70 0.20 -0.76
C THR A 223 22.82 1.23 -0.67
N ARG A 224 23.95 0.87 -0.03
CA ARG A 224 25.33 1.18 -0.47
C ARG A 224 26.39 0.76 0.55
N LYS A 225 27.08 -0.36 0.26
CA LYS A 225 28.55 -0.49 0.14
C LYS A 225 28.89 -1.96 -0.06
N ASP A 226 29.10 -2.34 -1.32
CA ASP A 226 30.14 -3.29 -1.79
C ASP A 226 29.98 -3.51 -3.30
N SER A 227 30.00 -2.42 -4.06
CA SER A 227 30.17 -2.47 -5.52
C SER A 227 31.64 -2.17 -5.87
N ASN A 228 32.55 -2.96 -5.31
CA ASN A 228 33.97 -2.99 -5.70
C ASN A 228 34.56 -4.39 -5.44
N LYS A 229 33.96 -5.40 -6.08
CA LYS A 229 34.61 -6.66 -6.46
C LYS A 229 33.70 -7.42 -7.42
N SER A 230 33.52 -6.86 -8.62
CA SER A 230 33.15 -7.68 -9.77
C SER A 230 34.44 -8.33 -10.26
N GLU A 231 34.78 -9.48 -9.69
CA GLU A 231 35.65 -10.42 -10.39
C GLU A 231 34.88 -10.86 -11.63
N ALA A 232 35.42 -10.49 -12.79
CA ALA A 232 34.93 -10.88 -14.09
C ALA A 232 35.07 -12.40 -14.24
N ILE A 233 33.99 -13.13 -13.97
CA ILE A 233 33.80 -14.47 -14.51
C ILE A 233 33.03 -14.27 -15.81
N ALA A 234 33.72 -14.55 -16.91
CA ALA A 234 33.13 -14.53 -18.23
C ALA A 234 32.11 -15.67 -18.35
N ASP A 235 30.83 -15.35 -18.21
CA ASP A 235 29.73 -16.24 -18.56
C ASP A 235 29.55 -16.23 -20.09
N ASN A 236 30.23 -17.16 -20.76
CA ASN A 236 29.83 -17.64 -22.08
C ASN A 236 28.66 -18.62 -21.91
N ALA A 237 27.49 -18.09 -21.53
CA ALA A 237 26.23 -18.82 -21.63
C ALA A 237 25.38 -18.13 -22.70
N GLU A 238 25.27 -18.76 -23.87
CA GLU A 238 24.28 -18.41 -24.88
C GLU A 238 22.91 -18.33 -24.20
N SER A 239 22.36 -17.13 -24.13
CA SER A 239 21.01 -16.90 -23.67
C SER A 239 20.10 -17.21 -24.84
N ASP A 240 19.51 -18.40 -24.83
CA ASP A 240 18.33 -18.68 -25.64
C ASP A 240 17.22 -17.70 -25.20
N GLU A 241 17.01 -16.64 -25.99
CA GLU A 241 15.89 -15.73 -25.84
C GLU A 241 14.57 -16.51 -25.95
N ILE A 242 13.94 -16.77 -24.80
CA ILE A 242 12.57 -17.27 -24.77
C ILE A 242 11.66 -16.12 -25.22
N SER A 243 11.30 -16.13 -26.51
CA SER A 243 10.35 -15.16 -27.05
C SER A 243 8.97 -15.37 -26.43
N TYR A 244 8.47 -14.39 -25.68
CA TYR A 244 7.10 -14.40 -25.18
C TYR A 244 6.13 -14.14 -26.33
N LYS A 245 5.54 -15.19 -26.89
CA LYS A 245 4.36 -15.05 -27.75
C LYS A 245 3.16 -14.73 -26.86
N LYS A 246 2.70 -13.47 -26.92
CA LYS A 246 1.43 -13.04 -26.33
C LYS A 246 0.32 -13.98 -26.84
N SER A 247 -0.24 -14.81 -25.97
CA SER A 247 -1.36 -15.67 -26.35
C SER A 247 -2.52 -14.78 -26.78
N GLN A 248 -2.98 -14.95 -28.02
CA GLN A 248 -4.18 -14.31 -28.50
C GLN A 248 -5.36 -15.07 -27.89
N VAL A 249 -5.93 -14.52 -26.82
CA VAL A 249 -7.16 -15.03 -26.22
C VAL A 249 -8.31 -14.79 -27.21
N ASN A 250 -9.08 -15.84 -27.50
CA ASN A 250 -10.19 -15.76 -28.44
C ASN A 250 -11.41 -15.10 -27.79
N GLU A 251 -12.20 -14.33 -28.55
CA GLU A 251 -13.43 -13.67 -28.05
C GLU A 251 -14.43 -14.68 -27.48
N GLN A 252 -14.48 -15.88 -28.05
CA GLN A 252 -15.32 -16.97 -27.55
C GLN A 252 -14.90 -17.42 -26.13
N GLU A 253 -13.60 -17.56 -25.87
CA GLU A 253 -13.09 -17.96 -24.56
C GLU A 253 -13.39 -16.90 -23.49
N VAL A 254 -13.31 -15.62 -23.87
CA VAL A 254 -13.69 -14.50 -23.00
C VAL A 254 -15.18 -14.59 -22.65
N ASN A 255 -16.05 -14.79 -23.65
CA ASN A 255 -17.49 -14.89 -23.44
C ASN A 255 -17.88 -16.11 -22.60
N ASP A 256 -17.24 -17.26 -22.82
CA ASP A 256 -17.47 -18.47 -22.04
C ASP A 256 -17.01 -18.27 -20.59
N SER A 257 -15.88 -17.61 -20.38
CA SER A 257 -15.35 -17.28 -19.04
C SER A 257 -16.27 -16.31 -18.29
N VAL A 258 -16.75 -15.25 -18.95
CA VAL A 258 -17.70 -14.28 -18.37
C VAL A 258 -19.02 -14.97 -18.01
N THR A 259 -19.51 -15.83 -18.90
CA THR A 259 -20.74 -16.60 -18.66
C THR A 259 -20.57 -17.52 -17.46
N ALA A 260 -19.48 -18.28 -17.40
CA ALA A 260 -19.17 -19.18 -16.27
C ALA A 260 -19.04 -18.41 -14.96
N TRP A 261 -18.34 -17.26 -14.95
CA TRP A 261 -18.17 -16.42 -13.76
C TRP A 261 -19.51 -15.92 -13.20
N ASN A 262 -20.42 -15.52 -14.08
CA ASN A 262 -21.73 -14.99 -13.69
C ASN A 262 -22.76 -16.07 -13.35
N THR A 263 -22.58 -17.30 -13.84
CA THR A 263 -23.53 -18.41 -13.65
C THR A 263 -23.12 -19.41 -12.58
N GLN A 264 -21.83 -19.48 -12.20
CA GLN A 264 -21.40 -20.40 -11.16
C GLN A 264 -21.96 -20.01 -9.79
N LYS A 265 -22.71 -20.93 -9.19
CA LYS A 265 -23.05 -20.88 -7.77
C LYS A 265 -21.78 -21.14 -6.96
N VAL A 266 -21.11 -20.07 -6.54
CA VAL A 266 -19.97 -20.17 -5.64
C VAL A 266 -20.45 -20.85 -4.35
N PRO A 267 -19.82 -21.95 -3.91
CA PRO A 267 -20.21 -22.60 -2.66
C PRO A 267 -20.07 -21.60 -1.52
N LYS A 268 -21.02 -21.61 -0.58
CA LYS A 268 -20.99 -20.71 0.58
C LYS A 268 -19.66 -20.90 1.32
N ARG A 269 -18.99 -19.79 1.61
CA ARG A 269 -17.74 -19.79 2.37
C ARG A 269 -17.94 -20.55 3.68
N ARG A 270 -17.11 -21.56 3.92
CA ARG A 270 -17.08 -22.30 5.19
C ARG A 270 -16.57 -21.39 6.30
N VAL A 271 -17.25 -21.37 7.44
CA VAL A 271 -16.75 -20.73 8.66
C VAL A 271 -15.63 -21.60 9.21
N LEU A 272 -14.46 -20.99 9.43
CA LEU A 272 -13.28 -21.66 9.97
C LEU A 272 -13.19 -21.37 11.47
N GLU A 273 -13.27 -22.41 12.28
CA GLU A 273 -13.03 -22.33 13.73
C GLU A 273 -11.60 -22.80 14.00
N HIS A 274 -10.83 -22.00 14.75
CA HIS A 274 -9.46 -22.34 15.10
C HIS A 274 -9.42 -23.16 16.41
N PRO A 275 -8.58 -24.21 16.51
CA PRO A 275 -7.61 -24.70 15.52
C PRO A 275 -8.27 -25.49 14.37
N ILE A 276 -7.73 -25.35 13.15
CA ILE A 276 -8.25 -26.05 11.97
C ILE A 276 -7.83 -27.52 12.04
N LEU A 277 -8.80 -28.42 12.24
CA LEU A 277 -8.59 -29.87 12.27
C LEU A 277 -9.31 -30.56 11.09
N PRO A 278 -8.77 -31.70 10.60
CA PRO A 278 -9.48 -32.54 9.65
C PRO A 278 -10.85 -32.97 10.20
N LYS A 279 -11.90 -32.93 9.37
CA LYS A 279 -13.23 -33.43 9.72
C LYS A 279 -13.48 -34.78 9.09
N ASP A 280 -13.95 -35.72 9.89
CA ASP A 280 -14.27 -37.06 9.40
C ASP A 280 -15.43 -37.03 8.38
N GLY A 281 -15.35 -37.87 7.36
CA GLY A 281 -16.32 -37.93 6.25
C GLY A 281 -16.29 -36.75 5.25
N GLU A 282 -15.46 -35.73 5.47
CA GLU A 282 -15.26 -34.62 4.53
C GLU A 282 -13.95 -34.74 3.75
N LYS A 283 -13.90 -34.18 2.54
CA LYS A 283 -12.65 -34.04 1.79
C LYS A 283 -11.76 -32.97 2.46
N ASN A 284 -10.84 -33.41 3.31
CA ASN A 284 -9.84 -32.56 3.94
C ASN A 284 -8.71 -32.28 2.95
N ILE A 285 -8.64 -31.04 2.45
CA ILE A 285 -7.57 -30.60 1.54
C ILE A 285 -6.55 -29.81 2.37
N LEU A 286 -5.38 -30.39 2.59
CA LEU A 286 -4.23 -29.66 3.10
C LEU A 286 -3.51 -29.00 1.93
N ILE A 287 -3.64 -27.68 1.81
CA ILE A 287 -2.85 -26.90 0.85
C ILE A 287 -1.52 -26.59 1.53
N THR A 288 -0.50 -27.37 1.21
CA THR A 288 0.87 -26.94 1.47
C THR A 288 1.18 -25.82 0.47
N SER A 289 1.87 -24.75 0.92
CA SER A 289 2.27 -23.66 0.03
C SER A 289 3.05 -24.23 -1.15
N ALA A 290 2.41 -24.32 -2.31
CA ALA A 290 3.00 -24.85 -3.52
C ALA A 290 3.51 -23.68 -4.37
N LEU A 291 4.78 -23.79 -4.79
CA LEU A 291 5.54 -22.94 -5.72
C LEU A 291 6.10 -21.63 -5.15
N PRO A 292 7.29 -21.64 -4.52
CA PRO A 292 8.19 -20.51 -4.61
C PRO A 292 8.74 -20.45 -6.06
N TYR A 293 8.57 -19.29 -6.70
CA TYR A 293 9.18 -18.92 -7.99
C TYR A 293 8.73 -19.72 -9.22
N VAL A 294 7.68 -19.24 -9.88
CA VAL A 294 7.35 -19.65 -11.24
C VAL A 294 8.11 -18.76 -12.22
N ASN A 295 9.30 -19.21 -12.63
CA ASN A 295 9.85 -18.87 -13.94
C ASN A 295 10.31 -20.12 -14.72
N ASN A 296 10.06 -21.33 -14.23
CA ASN A 296 10.53 -22.60 -14.81
C ASN A 296 12.04 -22.66 -15.14
N VAL A 297 12.83 -21.68 -14.68
CA VAL A 297 14.29 -21.70 -14.74
C VAL A 297 14.78 -22.58 -13.59
N PRO A 298 15.54 -23.66 -13.85
CA PRO A 298 16.10 -24.48 -12.79
C PRO A 298 17.07 -23.65 -11.93
N HIS A 299 16.70 -23.36 -10.69
CA HIS A 299 17.60 -22.72 -9.73
C HIS A 299 17.54 -23.43 -8.37
N LEU A 300 18.55 -23.20 -7.53
CA LEU A 300 18.70 -23.87 -6.23
C LEU A 300 17.46 -23.70 -5.33
N GLY A 301 16.78 -22.55 -5.44
CA GLY A 301 15.49 -22.30 -4.77
C GLY A 301 14.38 -23.30 -5.11
N ASN A 302 14.35 -23.88 -6.32
CA ASN A 302 13.35 -24.89 -6.72
C ASN A 302 13.61 -26.23 -6.00
N ILE A 303 14.88 -26.59 -5.82
CA ILE A 303 15.25 -27.83 -5.11
C ILE A 303 14.91 -27.69 -3.63
N ILE A 304 15.31 -26.60 -2.98
CA ILE A 304 15.08 -26.39 -1.55
C ILE A 304 13.60 -26.12 -1.24
N GLY A 305 12.94 -25.26 -2.03
CA GLY A 305 11.60 -24.77 -1.74
C GLY A 305 10.45 -25.68 -2.16
N CYS A 306 10.68 -26.60 -3.10
CA CYS A 306 9.66 -27.55 -3.56
C CYS A 306 10.05 -29.00 -3.26
N VAL A 307 11.19 -29.43 -3.78
CA VAL A 307 11.51 -30.86 -3.92
C VAL A 307 11.97 -31.46 -2.59
N LEU A 308 12.89 -30.80 -1.88
CA LEU A 308 13.45 -31.32 -0.63
C LEU A 308 12.41 -31.34 0.49
N SER A 309 11.61 -30.28 0.62
CA SER A 309 10.52 -30.24 1.61
C SER A 309 9.45 -31.30 1.32
N ALA A 310 9.13 -31.54 0.04
CA ALA A 310 8.20 -32.60 -0.33
C ALA A 310 8.77 -34.02 -0.10
N ASP A 311 10.05 -34.26 -0.38
CA ASP A 311 10.70 -35.57 -0.15
C ASP A 311 10.83 -35.91 1.34
N VAL A 312 11.16 -34.94 2.20
CA VAL A 312 11.20 -35.15 3.66
C VAL A 312 9.80 -35.45 4.23
N PHE A 313 8.75 -34.84 3.68
CA PHE A 313 7.38 -35.08 4.13
C PHE A 313 6.80 -36.40 3.63
N ALA A 314 7.18 -36.86 2.43
CA ALA A 314 6.70 -38.10 1.86
C ALA A 314 7.32 -39.36 2.50
N ARG A 315 8.36 -39.19 3.32
CA ARG A 315 9.07 -40.24 4.06
C ARG A 315 8.65 -40.28 5.52
#